data_AF-A0A0H4BVS2-F1
#
_entry.id   AF-A0A0H4BVS2-F1
#
_cell.length_a   1.000
_cell.length_b   1.000
_cell.length_c   1.000
_cell.angle_alpha   90.00
_cell.angle_beta   90.00
_cell.angle_gamma   90.00
#
_symmetry.space_group_name_H-M   'P 1'
#
loop_
_entity.id
_entity.type
_entity.pdbx_description
1 polymer ?
#
loop_
_entity_poly.entity_id
_entity_poly.type
_entity_poly.pdbx_seq_one_letter_code
_entity_poly.pdbx_strand_id
1 'polypeptide(L)'
;MSVILDKATHSFTVLIGDGAVHGVTLTPDSTAAREHLHHEAYWVHCLNVQEVTAVDAYEASIKALMNLNRERAIEDYMLVTGERYEDAARVYRDLLTSARRLTPDERAEQYELPVCGAYSALRHEAATEARVERGELAYR
;
A
#
# COMPACT_ATOMS: atom_id res chain seq x y z
N MET A 1 -4.89 36.51 3.16
CA MET A 1 -5.71 35.56 3.93
C MET A 1 -5.38 34.15 3.45
N SER A 2 -4.74 33.31 4.27
CA SER A 2 -4.61 31.87 3.95
C SER A 2 -5.86 31.16 4.45
N VAL A 3 -6.60 30.54 3.53
CA VAL A 3 -7.70 29.65 3.90
C VAL A 3 -7.07 28.30 4.27
N ILE A 4 -7.16 27.92 5.55
CA ILE A 4 -6.89 26.55 5.98
C ILE A 4 -8.23 25.82 5.84
N LEU A 5 -8.39 25.03 4.78
CA LEU A 5 -9.49 24.08 4.68
C LEU A 5 -9.08 22.86 5.51
N ASP A 6 -9.64 22.71 6.71
CA ASP A 6 -9.59 21.42 7.40
C ASP A 6 -10.28 20.39 6.49
N LYS A 7 -9.47 19.54 5.86
CA LYS A 7 -10.01 18.52 4.99
C LYS A 7 -10.44 17.33 5.84
N ALA A 8 -11.75 17.09 5.90
CA ALA A 8 -12.31 15.94 6.62
C ALA A 8 -11.86 14.64 5.95
N THR A 9 -11.58 13.61 6.76
CA THR A 9 -11.29 12.27 6.24
C THR A 9 -12.58 11.51 5.98
N HIS A 10 -12.60 10.75 4.89
CA HIS A 10 -13.69 9.87 4.49
C HIS A 10 -13.18 8.43 4.31
N SER A 11 -14.09 7.46 4.37
CA SER A 11 -13.79 6.09 4.01
C SER A 11 -13.94 5.91 2.51
N PHE A 12 -12.91 5.39 1.87
CA PHE A 12 -12.86 5.06 0.45
C PHE A 12 -12.66 3.57 0.26
N THR A 13 -13.29 3.03 -0.76
CA THR A 13 -13.01 1.70 -1.28
C THR A 13 -12.23 1.84 -2.58
N VAL A 14 -11.05 1.21 -2.63
CA VAL A 14 -10.12 1.27 -3.75
C VAL A 14 -10.05 -0.12 -4.39
N LEU A 15 -10.23 -0.15 -5.71
CA LEU A 15 -10.17 -1.35 -6.54
C LEU A 15 -8.80 -1.43 -7.20
N ILE A 16 -8.05 -2.51 -6.98
CA ILE A 16 -6.66 -2.67 -7.42
C ILE A 16 -6.51 -3.97 -8.21
N GLY A 17 -5.95 -3.87 -9.41
CA GLY A 17 -5.69 -5.00 -10.31
C GLY A 17 -4.32 -4.82 -10.96
N ASP A 18 -3.55 -5.90 -11.10
CA ASP A 18 -2.20 -5.88 -11.68
C ASP A 18 -1.25 -4.85 -11.06
N GLY A 19 -1.44 -4.53 -9.77
CA GLY A 19 -0.62 -3.55 -9.05
C GLY A 19 -0.96 -2.08 -9.35
N ALA A 20 -2.05 -1.81 -10.06
CA ALA A 20 -2.53 -0.46 -10.36
C ALA A 20 -3.96 -0.23 -9.83
N VAL A 21 -4.29 1.03 -9.53
CA VAL A 21 -5.65 1.41 -9.12
C VAL A 21 -6.55 1.47 -10.35
N HIS A 22 -7.67 0.75 -10.32
CA HIS A 22 -8.71 0.74 -11.37
C HIS A 22 -9.90 1.62 -11.02
N GLY A 23 -10.14 1.86 -9.73
CA GLY A 23 -11.24 2.69 -9.29
C GLY A 23 -11.14 3.07 -7.82
N VAL A 24 -11.69 4.24 -7.49
CA VAL A 24 -11.83 4.73 -6.13
C VAL A 24 -13.25 5.26 -5.96
N THR A 25 -13.95 4.76 -4.95
CA THR A 25 -15.28 5.21 -4.58
C THR A 25 -15.34 5.49 -3.08
N LEU A 26 -16.31 6.28 -2.62
CA LEU A 26 -16.66 6.29 -1.20
C LEU A 26 -17.11 4.89 -0.79
N THR A 27 -16.67 4.46 0.39
CA THR A 27 -17.08 3.18 0.95
C THR A 27 -18.58 3.18 1.21
N PRO A 28 -19.35 2.21 0.70
CA PRO A 28 -20.78 2.14 0.96
C PRO A 28 -21.09 2.08 2.46
N ASP A 29 -22.14 2.77 2.91
CA ASP A 29 -22.47 2.82 4.34
C ASP A 29 -23.07 1.51 4.87
N SER A 30 -23.63 0.67 3.99
CA SER A 30 -24.26 -0.60 4.36
C SER A 30 -23.36 -1.80 4.09
N THR A 31 -23.38 -2.77 5.01
CA THR A 31 -22.66 -4.04 4.86
C THR A 31 -23.03 -4.77 3.56
N ALA A 32 -24.31 -4.84 3.22
CA ALA A 32 -24.76 -5.51 2.01
C ALA A 32 -24.20 -4.88 0.72
N ALA A 33 -24.13 -3.54 0.66
CA ALA A 33 -23.53 -2.85 -0.48
C ALA A 33 -22.01 -3.04 -0.55
N ARG A 34 -21.32 -3.11 0.60
CA ARG A 34 -19.89 -3.45 0.65
C ARG A 34 -19.66 -4.86 0.16
N GLU A 35 -20.38 -5.84 0.70
CA GLU A 35 -20.26 -7.25 0.30
C GLU A 35 -20.54 -7.45 -1.19
N HIS A 36 -21.55 -6.77 -1.74
CA HIS A 36 -21.84 -6.81 -3.17
C HIS A 36 -20.67 -6.27 -4.00
N LEU A 37 -20.13 -5.11 -3.62
CA LEU A 37 -18.99 -4.51 -4.30
C LEU A 37 -17.73 -5.40 -4.20
N HIS A 38 -17.45 -5.96 -3.02
CA HIS A 38 -16.36 -6.91 -2.83
C HIS A 38 -16.54 -8.16 -3.70
N HIS A 39 -17.77 -8.69 -3.76
CA HIS A 39 -18.09 -9.84 -4.59
C HIS A 39 -17.91 -9.54 -6.08
N GLU A 40 -18.44 -8.43 -6.58
CA GLU A 40 -18.32 -8.02 -7.98
C GLU A 40 -16.86 -7.78 -8.36
N ALA A 41 -16.13 -7.01 -7.56
CA ALA A 41 -14.72 -6.73 -7.79
C ALA A 41 -13.87 -8.01 -7.86
N TYR A 42 -14.04 -8.91 -6.90
CA TYR A 42 -13.25 -10.13 -6.82
C TYR A 42 -13.66 -11.18 -7.87
N TRP A 43 -14.95 -11.52 -7.96
CA TRP A 43 -15.42 -12.63 -8.78
C TRP A 43 -15.63 -12.29 -10.25
N VAL A 44 -15.93 -11.03 -10.57
CA VAL A 44 -16.20 -10.60 -11.95
C VAL A 44 -14.95 -9.98 -12.57
N HIS A 45 -14.24 -9.15 -11.79
CA HIS A 45 -13.15 -8.33 -12.32
C HIS A 45 -11.76 -8.76 -11.86
N CYS A 46 -11.65 -9.76 -10.97
CA CYS A 46 -10.37 -10.21 -10.39
C CYS A 46 -9.58 -9.08 -9.73
N LEU A 47 -10.28 -8.10 -9.15
CA LEU A 47 -9.69 -6.94 -8.48
C LEU A 47 -9.61 -7.20 -6.98
N ASN A 48 -8.50 -6.77 -6.38
CA ASN A 48 -8.36 -6.62 -4.93
C ASN A 48 -9.14 -5.39 -4.49
N VAL A 49 -9.70 -5.45 -3.28
CA VAL A 49 -10.48 -4.35 -2.70
C VAL A 49 -9.83 -3.94 -1.39
N GLN A 50 -9.53 -2.65 -1.27
CA GLN A 50 -8.91 -2.06 -0.08
C GLN A 50 -9.79 -0.92 0.44
N GLU A 51 -10.23 -1.03 1.69
CA GLU A 51 -10.95 0.05 2.39
C GLU A 51 -9.95 0.89 3.18
N VAL A 52 -9.92 2.20 2.92
CA VAL A 52 -8.96 3.13 3.53
C VAL A 52 -9.63 4.41 3.97
N THR A 53 -9.15 4.99 5.07
CA THR A 53 -9.55 6.33 5.50
C THR A 53 -8.55 7.35 4.96
N ALA A 54 -9.04 8.31 4.18
CA ALA A 54 -8.22 9.31 3.51
C ALA A 54 -8.99 10.62 3.36
N VAL A 55 -8.29 11.70 3.08
CA VAL A 55 -8.89 13.01 2.84
C VAL A 55 -9.54 13.09 1.46
N ASP A 56 -8.92 12.48 0.45
CA ASP A 56 -9.42 12.45 -0.91
C ASP A 56 -9.08 11.12 -1.61
N ALA A 57 -9.62 10.94 -2.81
CA ALA A 57 -9.43 9.72 -3.60
C ALA A 57 -7.95 9.49 -3.99
N TYR A 58 -7.15 10.54 -4.06
CA TYR A 58 -5.73 10.44 -4.37
C TYR A 58 -4.96 9.86 -3.20
N GLU A 59 -5.13 10.41 -2.01
CA GLU A 59 -4.55 9.84 -0.79
C GLU A 59 -5.07 8.41 -0.53
N ALA A 60 -6.35 8.15 -0.81
CA ALA A 60 -6.92 6.80 -0.74
C ALA A 60 -6.17 5.81 -1.65
N SER A 61 -5.90 6.20 -2.89
CA SER A 61 -5.17 5.36 -3.86
C SER A 61 -3.78 4.99 -3.35
N ILE A 62 -3.04 5.97 -2.82
CA ILE A 62 -1.69 5.76 -2.27
C ILE A 62 -1.75 4.79 -1.09
N LYS A 63 -2.62 5.06 -0.11
CA LYS A 63 -2.77 4.22 1.08
C LYS A 63 -3.14 2.78 0.72
N ALA A 64 -4.05 2.61 -0.23
CA ALA A 64 -4.51 1.29 -0.66
C ALA A 64 -3.39 0.49 -1.36
N LEU A 65 -2.59 1.14 -2.22
CA LEU A 65 -1.42 0.50 -2.84
C LEU A 65 -0.35 0.12 -1.81
N MET A 66 -0.10 0.98 -0.81
CA MET A 66 0.81 0.65 0.29
C MET A 66 0.33 -0.55 1.09
N ASN A 67 -0.97 -0.62 1.44
CA ASN A 67 -1.54 -1.77 2.13
C ASN A 67 -1.37 -3.06 1.32
N LEU A 68 -1.68 -3.03 0.01
CA LEU A 68 -1.53 -4.21 -0.85
C LEU A 68 -0.06 -4.64 -0.98
N ASN A 69 0.87 -3.70 -1.13
CA ASN A 69 2.30 -4.00 -1.21
C ASN A 69 2.81 -4.63 0.08
N ARG A 70 2.35 -4.12 1.23
CA ARG A 70 2.63 -4.72 2.53
C ARG A 70 2.09 -6.14 2.66
N GLU A 71 0.84 -6.38 2.28
CA GLU A 71 0.22 -7.72 2.32
C GLU A 71 1.04 -8.71 1.48
N ARG A 72 1.35 -8.34 0.23
CA ARG A 72 2.19 -9.15 -0.67
C ARG A 72 3.57 -9.41 -0.10
N ALA A 73 4.21 -8.40 0.52
CA ALA A 73 5.52 -8.58 1.14
C ALA A 73 5.50 -9.61 2.27
N ILE A 74 4.44 -9.60 3.08
CA ILE A 74 4.26 -10.55 4.18
C ILE A 74 4.00 -11.95 3.61
N GLU A 75 3.14 -12.07 2.60
CA GLU A 75 2.84 -13.35 1.94
C GLU A 75 4.06 -13.95 1.25
N ASP A 76 4.84 -13.15 0.51
CA ASP A 76 6.08 -13.58 -0.12
C ASP A 76 7.09 -14.08 0.92
N TYR A 77 7.21 -13.37 2.05
CA TYR A 77 8.07 -13.81 3.15
C TYR A 77 7.59 -15.14 3.73
N MET A 78 6.29 -15.30 4.00
CA MET A 78 5.70 -16.55 4.47
C MET A 78 5.96 -17.70 3.50
N LEU A 79 5.82 -17.46 2.19
CA LEU A 79 6.04 -18.46 1.16
C LEU A 79 7.48 -18.95 1.13
N VAL A 80 8.44 -18.05 1.35
CA VAL A 80 9.88 -18.37 1.32
C VAL A 80 10.35 -19.05 2.60
N THR A 81 9.88 -18.62 3.77
CA THR A 81 10.39 -19.07 5.07
C THR A 81 9.54 -20.17 5.72
N GLY A 82 8.28 -20.31 5.31
CA GLY A 82 7.30 -21.15 5.98
C GLY A 82 6.82 -20.61 7.32
N GLU A 83 7.14 -19.35 7.65
CA GLU A 83 6.68 -18.71 8.88
C GLU A 83 5.17 -18.41 8.85
N ARG A 84 4.60 -18.24 10.04
CA ARG A 84 3.22 -17.79 10.20
C ARG A 84 3.10 -16.30 9.90
N TYR A 85 1.89 -15.88 9.56
CA TYR A 85 1.56 -14.49 9.26
C TYR A 85 1.99 -13.52 10.38
N GLU A 86 1.78 -13.87 11.64
CA GLU A 86 2.10 -12.97 12.75
C GLU A 86 3.60 -12.68 12.88
N ASP A 87 4.43 -13.71 12.65
CA ASP A 87 5.90 -13.61 12.68
C ASP A 87 6.41 -12.86 11.45
N ALA A 88 5.91 -13.20 10.26
CA ALA A 88 6.21 -12.50 9.01
C ALA A 88 5.83 -11.01 9.08
N ALA A 89 4.66 -10.68 9.64
CA ALA A 89 4.20 -9.31 9.84
C ALA A 89 5.04 -8.55 10.88
N ARG A 90 5.61 -9.23 11.88
CA ARG A 90 6.58 -8.63 12.81
C ARG A 90 7.89 -8.32 12.07
N VAL A 91 8.44 -9.27 11.33
CA VAL A 91 9.66 -9.08 10.53
C VAL A 91 9.49 -7.91 9.56
N TYR A 92 8.35 -7.84 8.87
CA TYR A 92 7.99 -6.71 8.02
C TYR A 92 8.09 -5.36 8.77
N ARG A 93 7.47 -5.27 9.95
CA ARG A 93 7.47 -4.03 10.75
C ARG A 93 8.86 -3.64 11.22
N ASP A 94 9.67 -4.61 11.64
CA ASP A 94 11.04 -4.36 12.12
C ASP A 94 11.94 -3.86 10.97
N LEU A 95 11.77 -4.43 9.78
CA LEU A 95 12.45 -3.99 8.56
C LEU A 95 12.02 -2.59 8.14
N LEU A 96 10.72 -2.31 8.11
CA LEU A 96 10.20 -0.97 7.79
C LEU A 96 10.71 0.08 8.80
N THR A 97 10.71 -0.26 10.09
CA THR A 97 11.25 0.62 11.15
C THR A 97 12.73 0.89 10.94
N SER A 98 13.49 -0.12 10.52
CA SER A 98 14.91 0.02 10.23
C SER A 98 15.15 0.87 8.98
N ALA A 99 14.37 0.68 7.92
CA ALA A 99 14.44 1.47 6.69
C ALA A 99 14.12 2.95 6.92
N ARG A 100 13.18 3.26 7.82
CA ARG A 100 12.83 4.64 8.19
C ARG A 100 13.94 5.38 8.95
N ARG A 101 14.92 4.67 9.52
CA ARG A 101 16.09 5.28 10.17
C ARG A 101 17.17 5.69 9.18
N LEU A 102 17.10 5.18 7.94
CA LEU A 102 18.01 5.54 6.87
C LEU A 102 17.57 6.87 6.25
N THR A 103 18.54 7.66 5.79
CA THR A 103 18.29 8.81 4.92
C THR A 103 17.68 8.35 3.59
N PRO A 104 16.99 9.23 2.85
CA PRO A 104 16.45 8.89 1.54
C PRO A 104 17.51 8.34 0.56
N ASP A 105 18.76 8.78 0.67
CA ASP A 105 19.88 8.33 -0.18
C ASP A 105 20.38 6.94 0.23
N GLU A 106 20.52 6.67 1.52
CA GLU A 106 20.85 5.34 2.03
C GLU A 106 19.75 4.32 1.72
N ARG A 107 18.47 4.74 1.76
CA ARG A 107 17.36 3.91 1.27
C ARG A 107 17.53 3.60 -0.22
N ALA A 108 17.97 4.58 -1.02
CA ALA A 108 18.22 4.42 -2.44
C ALA A 108 19.33 3.43 -2.78
N GLU A 109 20.45 3.48 -2.07
CA GLU A 109 21.59 2.60 -2.28
C GLU A 109 21.29 1.14 -1.92
N GLN A 110 20.42 0.89 -0.94
CA GLN A 110 19.96 -0.46 -0.63
C GLN A 110 19.18 -1.14 -1.78
N TYR A 111 18.71 -0.37 -2.77
CA TYR A 111 17.99 -0.89 -3.94
C TYR A 111 18.91 -1.54 -5.00
N GLU A 112 20.19 -1.18 -5.05
CA GLU A 112 21.12 -1.69 -6.08
C GLU A 112 21.71 -3.07 -5.75
N LEU A 113 21.45 -3.59 -4.55
CA LEU A 113 21.97 -4.89 -4.13
C LEU A 113 21.11 -6.05 -4.65
N PRO A 114 21.65 -6.95 -5.50
CA PRO A 114 20.92 -8.05 -6.15
C PRO A 114 20.53 -9.19 -5.20
N VAL A 115 20.81 -9.05 -3.90
CA VAL A 115 20.53 -10.06 -2.89
C VAL A 115 19.23 -9.66 -2.20
N CYS A 116 18.14 -10.39 -2.52
CA CYS A 116 17.01 -10.77 -1.66
C CYS A 116 15.66 -10.76 -2.39
N GLY A 117 15.31 -11.86 -3.06
CA GLY A 117 13.98 -12.06 -3.66
C GLY A 117 12.80 -12.03 -2.68
N ALA A 118 13.05 -12.25 -1.37
CA ALA A 118 12.03 -12.19 -0.31
C ALA A 118 11.83 -10.80 0.34
N TYR A 119 12.65 -9.81 -0.02
CA TYR A 119 12.61 -8.45 0.53
C TYR A 119 12.15 -7.41 -0.52
N SER A 120 11.73 -7.86 -1.70
CA SER A 120 11.45 -7.04 -2.88
C SER A 120 10.31 -6.05 -2.65
N ALA A 121 9.22 -6.47 -2.01
CA ALA A 121 8.04 -5.63 -1.79
C ALA A 121 8.25 -4.56 -0.68
N LEU A 122 8.97 -4.89 0.40
CA LEU A 122 9.41 -3.92 1.43
C LEU A 122 10.36 -2.86 0.85
N ARG A 123 11.28 -3.28 -0.02
CA ARG A 123 12.16 -2.36 -0.74
C ARG A 123 11.38 -1.51 -1.74
N HIS A 124 10.35 -2.06 -2.39
CA HIS A 124 9.48 -1.31 -3.30
C HIS A 124 8.65 -0.23 -2.59
N GLU A 125 8.13 -0.50 -1.39
CA GLU A 125 7.40 0.48 -0.58
C GLU A 125 8.32 1.60 -0.09
N ALA A 126 9.49 1.26 0.47
CA ALA A 126 10.49 2.25 0.84
C ALA A 126 10.97 3.09 -0.37
N ALA A 127 11.09 2.49 -1.56
CA ALA A 127 11.48 3.19 -2.79
C ALA A 127 10.39 4.14 -3.27
N THR A 128 9.13 3.73 -3.10
CA THR A 128 7.97 4.57 -3.41
C THR A 128 7.90 5.76 -2.45
N GLU A 129 8.06 5.54 -1.15
CA GLU A 129 8.15 6.60 -0.14
C GLU A 129 9.30 7.57 -0.46
N ALA A 130 10.50 7.07 -0.74
CA ALA A 130 11.68 7.90 -1.04
C ALA A 130 11.52 8.73 -2.33
N ARG A 131 10.95 8.17 -3.39
CA ARG A 131 10.74 8.89 -4.66
C ARG A 131 9.62 9.93 -4.57
N VAL A 132 8.61 9.70 -3.72
CA VAL A 132 7.59 10.69 -3.36
C VAL A 132 8.23 11.86 -2.59
N GLU A 133 9.06 11.57 -1.58
CA GLU A 133 9.78 12.59 -0.80
C GLU A 133 10.73 13.44 -1.64
N ARG A 134 11.39 12.84 -2.65
CA ARG A 134 12.26 13.56 -3.59
C ARG A 134 11.52 14.32 -4.68
N GLY A 135 10.19 14.15 -4.79
CA GLY A 135 9.39 14.74 -5.87
C GLY A 135 9.66 14.13 -7.26
N GLU A 136 10.38 13.02 -7.34
CA GLU A 136 10.71 12.29 -8.57
C GLU A 136 9.53 11.46 -9.08
N LEU A 137 8.60 11.16 -8.18
CA LEU A 137 7.29 10.60 -8.46
C LEU A 137 6.23 11.62 -8.03
N ALA A 138 5.68 12.35 -8.99
CA ALA A 138 4.29 12.79 -8.87
C ALA A 138 3.45 11.60 -9.33
N TYR A 139 2.75 10.92 -8.41
CA TYR A 139 1.86 9.81 -8.78
C TYR A 139 0.81 10.38 -9.74
N ARG A 140 0.96 10.13 -11.04
CA ARG A 140 0.02 10.52 -12.09
C ARG A 140 -1.01 9.42 -12.28
#